data_AF-A0A7C1V3B1-F1
#
_entry.id   AF-A0A7C1V3B1-F1
#
_cell.length_a   1.000
_cell.length_b   1.000
_cell.length_c   1.000
_cell.angle_alpha   90.00
_cell.angle_beta   90.00
_cell.angle_gamma   90.00
#
_symmetry.space_group_name_H-M   'P 1'
#
loop_
_entity.id
_entity.type
_entity.pdbx_description
1 polymer ?
#
loop_
_entity_poly.entity_id
_entity_poly.type
_entity_poly.pdbx_seq_one_letter_code
_entity_poly.pdbx_strand_id
1 'polypeptide(L)'
;MRNQAKMIGGIGTCGRELCCSGFLREFHPVSIKMAKEQNLSLNPSKISGACGRLMCCLKFEYESYLESKKGMPKLGKKIDTPMGRGRVIRQNIINKTITVSLDSGSEVEFTMEDLGLAPPKKKTDKSKAKSTFRES
;
A
#
# COMPACT_ATOMS: atom_id res chain seq x y z
N MET A 1 -5.04 19.03 18.15
CA MET A 1 -4.05 18.53 17.16
C MET A 1 -4.66 18.24 15.78
N ARG A 2 -5.30 17.08 15.48
CA ARG A 2 -5.87 16.84 14.13
C ARG A 2 -7.07 17.73 13.79
N ASN A 3 -8.03 17.91 14.70
CA ASN A 3 -9.19 18.76 14.46
C ASN A 3 -8.81 20.24 14.26
N GLN A 4 -7.73 20.68 14.92
CA GLN A 4 -7.19 22.02 14.72
C GLN A 4 -6.57 22.17 13.32
N ALA A 5 -5.76 21.19 12.88
CA ALA A 5 -5.25 21.16 11.52
C ALA A 5 -6.38 21.11 10.47
N LYS A 6 -7.48 20.39 10.77
CA LYS A 6 -8.68 20.39 9.93
C LYS A 6 -9.28 21.79 9.78
N MET A 7 -9.46 22.53 10.88
CA MET A 7 -10.03 23.88 10.87
C MET A 7 -9.14 24.91 10.19
N ILE A 8 -7.81 24.82 10.39
CA ILE A 8 -6.86 25.76 9.77
C ILE A 8 -6.68 25.45 8.28
N GLY A 9 -6.73 24.18 7.89
CA GLY A 9 -6.40 23.77 6.53
C GLY A 9 -4.89 23.70 6.30
N GLY A 10 -4.51 23.57 5.02
CA GLY A 10 -3.12 23.58 4.58
C GLY A 10 -2.82 22.58 3.48
N ILE A 11 -1.54 22.48 3.13
CA ILE A 11 -1.02 21.57 2.10
C ILE A 11 -0.20 20.46 2.77
N GLY A 12 -0.48 19.22 2.38
CA GLY A 12 0.28 18.05 2.79
C GLY A 12 1.62 17.95 2.06
N THR A 13 2.49 17.07 2.53
CA THR A 13 3.79 16.79 1.89
C THR A 13 3.66 16.20 0.48
N CYS A 14 2.47 15.72 0.11
CA CYS A 14 2.11 15.29 -1.25
C CYS A 14 1.71 16.44 -2.19
N GLY A 15 1.72 17.70 -1.72
CA GLY A 15 1.33 18.88 -2.51
C GLY A 15 -0.18 19.10 -2.67
N ARG A 16 -1.01 18.25 -2.06
CA ARG A 16 -2.48 18.38 -2.05
C ARG A 16 -2.97 18.98 -0.74
N GLU A 17 -4.22 19.44 -0.71
CA GLU A 17 -4.89 19.83 0.53
C GLU A 17 -4.80 18.71 1.59
N LEU A 18 -4.66 19.09 2.86
CA LEU A 18 -4.71 18.14 3.97
C LEU A 18 -5.98 17.29 3.88
N CYS A 19 -5.81 15.96 3.83
CA CYS A 19 -6.94 15.04 3.65
C CYS A 19 -8.02 15.21 4.72
N CYS A 20 -7.64 15.61 5.94
CA CYS A 20 -8.58 15.86 7.04
C CYS A 20 -9.38 17.16 6.91
N SER A 21 -8.92 18.12 6.09
CA SER A 21 -9.61 19.36 5.74
C SER A 21 -10.50 19.18 4.51
N GLY A 22 -10.06 18.38 3.56
CA GLY A 22 -10.81 18.06 2.34
C GLY A 22 -11.75 16.86 2.51
N PHE A 23 -11.40 15.75 1.85
CA PHE A 23 -12.34 14.64 1.60
C PHE A 23 -12.53 13.65 2.76
N LEU A 24 -11.57 13.53 3.69
CA LEU A 24 -11.67 12.58 4.82
C LEU A 24 -12.37 13.21 6.02
N ARG A 25 -13.59 12.75 6.31
CA ARG A 25 -14.38 13.19 7.49
C ARG A 25 -14.23 12.27 8.69
N GLU A 26 -14.10 10.96 8.45
CA GLU A 26 -13.95 9.93 9.48
C GLU A 26 -12.52 9.40 9.51
N PHE A 27 -11.98 9.24 10.72
CA PHE A 27 -10.60 8.81 10.92
C PHE A 27 -10.55 7.53 11.72
N HIS A 28 -9.99 6.50 11.11
CA HIS A 28 -9.63 5.28 11.80
C HIS A 28 -8.19 5.37 12.35
N PRO A 29 -7.85 4.61 13.39
CA PRO A 29 -6.49 4.48 13.87
C PRO A 29 -5.54 4.05 12.74
N VAL A 30 -4.42 4.75 12.60
CA VAL A 30 -3.35 4.43 11.66
C VAL A 30 -2.24 3.75 12.44
N SER A 31 -1.67 2.66 11.92
CA SER A 31 -0.55 1.96 12.55
C SER A 31 0.71 2.01 11.70
N ILE A 32 1.88 1.92 12.35
CA ILE A 32 3.19 1.87 11.69
C ILE A 32 3.28 0.70 10.70
N LYS A 33 2.60 -0.42 10.99
CA LYS A 33 2.50 -1.57 10.10
C LYS A 33 1.96 -1.19 8.71
N MET A 34 1.05 -0.23 8.64
CA MET A 34 0.45 0.21 7.37
C MET A 34 1.46 0.94 6.50
N ALA A 35 2.27 1.83 7.10
CA ALA A 35 3.36 2.50 6.40
C ALA A 35 4.41 1.50 5.89
N LYS A 36 4.75 0.49 6.71
CA LYS A 36 5.67 -0.58 6.31
C LYS A 36 5.12 -1.40 5.13
N GLU A 37 3.85 -1.77 5.17
CA GLU A 37 3.21 -2.53 4.08
C GLU A 37 3.20 -1.72 2.77
N GLN A 38 3.01 -0.40 2.90
CA GLN A 38 3.06 0.59 1.82
C GLN A 38 4.47 0.92 1.32
N ASN A 39 5.49 0.17 1.77
CA ASN A 39 6.90 0.35 1.41
C ASN A 39 7.40 1.79 1.69
N LEU A 40 6.82 2.49 2.67
CA LEU A 40 7.27 3.82 3.08
C LEU A 40 8.39 3.73 4.10
N SER A 41 9.30 4.71 4.07
CA SER A 41 10.34 4.86 5.09
C SER A 41 9.71 5.11 6.46
N LEU A 42 10.18 4.41 7.51
CA LEU A 42 9.67 4.57 8.87
C LEU A 42 10.22 5.83 9.59
N ASN A 43 10.87 6.73 8.87
CA ASN A 43 11.28 8.03 9.42
C ASN A 43 10.02 8.84 9.76
N PRO A 44 9.84 9.31 11.02
CA PRO A 44 8.66 10.06 11.44
C PRO A 44 8.32 11.25 10.53
N SER A 45 9.33 11.93 9.98
CA SER A 45 9.15 13.08 9.07
C SER A 45 8.49 12.70 7.74
N LYS A 46 8.60 11.43 7.33
CA LYS A 46 8.04 10.91 6.06
C LYS A 46 6.67 10.27 6.23
N ILE A 47 6.26 9.90 7.44
CA ILE A 47 4.98 9.20 7.71
C ILE A 47 4.01 10.00 8.60
N SER A 48 4.46 11.12 9.17
CA SER A 48 3.64 12.01 9.98
C SER A 48 3.04 13.12 9.13
N GLY A 49 1.76 13.41 9.36
CA GLY A 49 1.10 14.57 8.77
C GLY A 49 1.38 15.85 9.56
N ALA A 50 0.97 17.00 9.00
CA ALA A 50 1.14 18.32 9.62
C ALA A 50 0.54 18.44 11.04
N CYS A 51 -0.44 17.59 11.38
CA CYS A 51 -1.04 17.53 12.70
C CYS A 51 -0.20 16.78 13.77
N GLY A 52 1.03 16.37 13.46
CA GLY A 52 1.94 15.65 14.37
C GLY A 52 1.56 14.19 14.64
N ARG A 53 0.60 13.63 13.89
CA ARG A 53 0.20 12.22 13.95
C ARG A 53 0.45 11.55 12.60
N LEU A 54 0.44 10.21 12.57
CA LEU A 54 0.51 9.46 11.31
C LEU A 54 -0.53 9.95 10.29
N MET A 55 -0.10 9.99 9.03
CA MET A 55 -0.93 10.47 7.91
C MET A 55 -2.20 9.63 7.76
N CYS A 56 -3.35 10.29 7.63
CA CYS A 56 -4.65 9.62 7.51
C CYS A 56 -4.86 8.96 6.14
N CYS A 57 -4.19 9.43 5.09
CA CYS A 57 -4.19 8.79 3.77
C CYS A 57 -3.64 7.36 3.81
N LEU A 58 -2.69 7.07 4.70
CA LEU A 58 -2.15 5.71 4.85
C LEU A 58 -3.24 4.68 5.12
N LYS A 59 -4.27 5.03 5.89
CA LYS A 59 -5.40 4.13 6.13
C LYS A 59 -6.39 4.12 4.97
N PHE A 60 -6.69 5.28 4.40
CA PHE A 60 -7.57 5.40 3.25
C PHE A 60 -7.10 4.54 2.06
N GLU A 61 -5.80 4.57 1.75
CA GLU A 61 -5.22 3.87 0.61
C GLU A 61 -4.92 2.39 0.90
N TYR A 62 -4.94 1.97 2.16
CA TYR A 62 -4.42 0.66 2.57
C TYR A 62 -5.10 -0.52 1.90
N GLU A 63 -6.42 -0.53 1.80
CA GLU A 63 -7.16 -1.65 1.22
C GLU A 63 -6.93 -1.76 -0.29
N SER A 64 -6.99 -0.63 -1.00
CA SER A 64 -6.68 -0.55 -2.43
C SER A 64 -5.23 -0.93 -2.71
N TYR A 65 -4.31 -0.51 -1.84
CA TYR A 65 -2.91 -0.87 -1.93
C TYR A 65 -2.69 -2.38 -1.75
N LEU A 66 -3.34 -3.01 -0.77
CA LEU A 66 -3.26 -4.46 -0.57
C LEU A 66 -3.83 -5.24 -1.75
N GLU A 67 -4.95 -4.78 -2.33
CA GLU A 67 -5.54 -5.39 -3.51
C GLU A 67 -4.60 -5.29 -4.71
N SER A 68 -3.99 -4.12 -4.92
CA SER A 68 -3.06 -3.87 -6.03
C SER A 68 -1.75 -4.64 -5.88
N LYS A 69 -1.26 -4.80 -4.64
CA LYS A 69 -0.05 -5.58 -4.32
C LYS A 69 -0.28 -7.09 -4.42
N LYS A 70 -1.54 -7.55 -4.43
CA LYS A 70 -1.87 -8.98 -4.39
C LYS A 70 -1.33 -9.68 -5.65
N GLY A 71 -0.54 -10.73 -5.44
CA GLY A 71 0.10 -11.50 -6.51
C GLY A 71 1.49 -11.01 -6.90
N MET A 72 1.92 -9.82 -6.47
CA MET A 72 3.28 -9.32 -6.73
C MET A 72 4.32 -10.08 -5.89
N PRO A 73 5.45 -10.53 -6.49
CA PRO A 73 6.55 -11.13 -5.76
C PRO A 73 7.12 -10.17 -4.72
N LYS A 74 7.33 -10.62 -3.48
CA LYS A 74 7.84 -9.79 -2.37
C LYS A 74 9.21 -9.17 -2.70
N LEU A 75 9.45 -7.94 -2.23
CA LEU A 75 10.78 -7.33 -2.21
C LEU A 75 11.80 -8.28 -1.56
N GLY A 76 12.97 -8.39 -2.17
CA GLY A 76 14.06 -9.27 -1.75
C GLY A 76 13.90 -10.74 -2.13
N LYS A 77 12.75 -11.16 -2.68
CA LYS A 77 12.56 -12.53 -3.15
C LYS A 77 13.38 -12.76 -4.42
N LYS A 78 14.05 -13.91 -4.53
CA LYS A 78 14.62 -14.38 -5.80
C LYS A 78 13.53 -15.02 -6.65
N ILE A 79 13.49 -14.66 -7.93
CA ILE A 79 12.54 -15.20 -8.91
C ILE A 79 13.27 -15.56 -10.20
N ASP A 80 12.72 -16.53 -10.93
CA ASP A 80 13.12 -16.82 -12.29
C ASP A 80 12.39 -15.83 -13.21
N THR A 81 13.14 -15.18 -14.09
CA THR A 81 12.61 -14.27 -15.11
C THR A 81 12.99 -14.80 -16.50
N PRO A 82 12.36 -14.31 -17.58
CA PRO A 82 12.75 -14.66 -18.96
C PRO A 82 14.23 -14.39 -19.28
N MET A 83 14.87 -13.47 -18.55
CA MET A 83 16.28 -13.08 -18.73
C MET A 83 17.23 -13.74 -17.73
N GLY A 84 16.75 -14.71 -16.95
CA GLY A 84 17.52 -15.43 -15.94
C GLY A 84 17.03 -15.16 -14.51
N ARG A 85 17.77 -15.69 -13.53
CA ARG A 85 17.44 -15.50 -12.11
C ARG A 85 17.86 -14.11 -11.64
N GLY A 86 17.06 -13.57 -10.73
CA GLY A 86 17.38 -12.31 -10.08
C GLY A 86 16.57 -12.07 -8.81
N ARG A 87 16.91 -11.00 -8.11
CA ARG A 87 16.26 -10.57 -6.87
C ARG A 87 15.39 -9.35 -7.12
N VAL A 88 14.15 -9.38 -6.63
CA VAL A 88 13.25 -8.22 -6.69
C VAL A 88 13.80 -7.11 -5.78
N ILE A 89 14.16 -5.98 -6.37
CA ILE A 89 14.71 -4.82 -5.66
C ILE A 89 13.70 -3.68 -5.53
N ARG A 90 12.69 -3.63 -6.42
CA ARG A 90 11.65 -2.60 -6.41
C ARG A 90 10.31 -3.18 -6.85
N GLN A 91 9.23 -2.65 -6.28
CA GLN A 91 7.86 -2.93 -6.69
C GLN A 91 7.20 -1.58 -7.04
N ASN A 92 6.65 -1.47 -8.24
CA ASN A 92 5.80 -0.36 -8.63
C ASN A 92 4.36 -0.85 -8.70
N ILE A 93 3.61 -0.58 -7.65
CA ILE A 93 2.26 -1.13 -7.46
C ILE A 93 1.24 -0.45 -8.37
N ILE A 94 1.48 0.82 -8.71
CA ILE A 94 0.61 1.61 -9.58
C ILE A 94 0.70 1.07 -11.01
N ASN A 95 1.92 0.89 -11.52
CA ASN A 95 2.15 0.43 -12.89
C ASN A 95 2.13 -1.10 -13.02
N LYS A 96 1.97 -1.82 -11.91
CA LYS A 96 2.07 -3.29 -11.85
C LYS A 96 3.36 -3.85 -12.46
N THR A 97 4.47 -3.21 -12.15
CA THR A 97 5.79 -3.65 -12.57
C THR A 97 6.69 -3.95 -11.37
N ILE A 98 7.68 -4.80 -11.58
CA ILE A 98 8.74 -5.05 -10.60
C ILE A 98 10.11 -4.86 -11.24
N THR A 99 11.04 -4.28 -10.49
CA THR A 99 12.44 -4.21 -10.92
C THR A 99 13.20 -5.36 -10.27
N VAL A 100 13.87 -6.15 -11.10
CA VAL A 100 14.67 -7.31 -10.71
C VAL A 100 16.13 -7.02 -11.01
N SER A 101 16.99 -7.16 -10.00
CA SER A 101 18.43 -7.21 -10.16
C SER A 101 18.81 -8.64 -10.53
N LEU A 102 19.17 -8.85 -11.80
CA LEU A 102 19.57 -10.15 -12.33
C LEU A 102 20.94 -10.54 -11.76
N ASP A 103 21.20 -11.84 -11.65
CA ASP A 103 22.50 -12.36 -11.22
C ASP A 103 23.63 -11.98 -12.20
N SER A 104 23.30 -11.56 -13.43
CA SER A 104 24.23 -10.97 -14.41
C SER A 104 24.66 -9.53 -14.09
N GLY A 105 24.09 -8.90 -13.07
CA GLY A 105 24.38 -7.51 -12.65
C GLY A 105 23.50 -6.45 -13.30
N SER A 106 22.62 -6.81 -14.24
CA SER A 106 21.68 -5.87 -14.87
C SER A 106 20.41 -5.70 -14.03
N GLU A 107 19.86 -4.48 -13.97
CA GLU A 107 18.52 -4.22 -13.42
C GLU A 107 17.51 -4.12 -14.56
N VAL A 108 16.49 -4.97 -14.52
CA VAL A 108 15.44 -5.01 -15.55
C VAL A 108 14.07 -4.89 -14.91
N GLU A 109 13.20 -4.10 -15.53
CA GLU A 109 11.80 -3.95 -15.14
C GLU A 109 10.94 -4.96 -15.93
N PHE A 110 10.11 -5.70 -15.20
CA PHE A 110 9.18 -6.68 -15.75
C PHE A 110 7.75 -6.32 -15.36
N THR A 111 6.82 -6.49 -16.29
CA THR A 111 5.39 -6.52 -16.01
C THR A 111 5.00 -7.83 -15.33
N MET A 112 3.80 -7.90 -14.76
CA MET A 112 3.29 -9.14 -14.18
C MET A 112 3.07 -10.22 -15.25
N GLU A 113 2.73 -9.79 -16.46
CA GLU A 113 2.52 -10.62 -17.65
C GLU A 113 3.84 -11.27 -18.10
N ASP A 114 4.95 -10.51 -18.11
CA ASP A 114 6.28 -11.02 -18.50
C ASP A 114 6.75 -12.18 -17.60
N LEU A 115 6.27 -12.21 -16.36
CA LEU A 115 6.61 -13.23 -15.38
C LEU A 115 5.63 -14.41 -15.36
N GLY A 116 4.62 -14.39 -16.23
CA GLY A 116 3.53 -15.38 -16.25
C GLY A 116 2.70 -15.38 -14.97
N LEU A 117 2.78 -14.32 -14.16
CA LEU A 117 2.07 -14.22 -12.88
C LEU A 117 0.71 -13.57 -13.12
N ALA A 118 -0.29 -14.41 -13.41
CA ALA A 118 -1.66 -13.94 -13.57
C ALA A 118 -2.17 -13.24 -12.29
N PRO A 119 -2.96 -12.15 -12.42
CA PRO A 119 -3.55 -11.50 -11.27
C PRO A 119 -4.44 -12.51 -10.50
N PRO A 120 -4.37 -12.54 -9.16
CA PRO A 120 -5.15 -13.48 -8.37
C PRO A 120 -6.66 -13.21 -8.55
N LYS A 121 -7.41 -14.22 -9.01
CA LYS A 121 -8.87 -14.16 -9.15
C LYS A 121 -9.52 -13.68 -7.83
N LYS A 122 -10.44 -12.71 -7.91
CA LYS A 122 -11.23 -12.22 -6.77
C LYS A 122 -11.99 -13.40 -6.16
N LYS A 123 -11.70 -13.75 -4.91
CA LYS A 123 -12.58 -14.64 -4.13
C LYS A 123 -13.81 -13.82 -3.75
N THR A 124 -14.96 -14.16 -4.30
CA THR A 124 -16.26 -13.66 -3.83
C THR A 124 -16.48 -14.17 -2.41
N ASP A 125 -16.44 -13.26 -1.43
CA ASP A 125 -16.69 -13.59 -0.02
C ASP A 125 -18.17 -13.95 0.16
N LYS A 126 -18.48 -15.26 0.22
CA LYS A 126 -19.76 -15.76 0.76
C LYS A 126 -19.62 -15.84 2.27
N SER A 127 -19.86 -14.73 2.96
CA SER A 127 -19.88 -14.72 4.42
C SER A 127 -20.81 -13.62 4.95
N LYS A 128 -22.12 -13.79 4.72
CA LYS A 128 -23.15 -13.09 5.49
C LYS A 128 -24.42 -13.94 5.61
N ALA A 129 -24.45 -14.80 6.63
CA ALA A 129 -25.67 -15.23 7.33
C ALA A 129 -25.30 -16.19 8.48
N LYS A 130 -24.93 -15.66 9.64
CA LYS A 130 -25.17 -16.31 10.93
C LYS A 130 -25.10 -15.29 12.07
N SER A 131 -26.23 -14.66 12.28
CA SER A 131 -26.66 -13.96 13.49
C SER A 131 -28.18 -14.02 13.39
N THR A 132 -28.96 -14.64 14.27
CA THR A 132 -29.06 -14.46 15.72
C THR A 132 -30.14 -15.45 16.19
N PHE A 133 -29.97 -16.14 17.32
CA PHE A 133 -30.93 -16.20 18.44
C PHE A 133 -30.46 -17.25 19.46
N ARG A 134 -30.05 -16.81 20.64
CA ARG A 134 -29.94 -17.62 21.85
C ARG A 134 -30.28 -16.72 23.02
N GLU A 135 -31.53 -16.79 23.43
CA GLU A 135 -32.19 -16.33 24.66
C GLU A 135 -33.56 -17.04 24.58
N SER A 136 -34.06 -17.85 25.50
CA SER A 136 -33.76 -18.13 26.91
C SER A 136 -34.04 -19.61 27.20
#